data_AF-A0A1F6G7Z9-F1
#
_entry.id   AF-A0A1F6G7Z9-F1
#
_cell.length_a   1.000
_cell.length_b   1.000
_cell.length_c   1.000
_cell.angle_alpha   90.00
_cell.angle_beta   90.00
_cell.angle_gamma   90.00
#
_symmetry.space_group_name_H-M   'P 1'
#
loop_
_entity.id
_entity.type
_entity.pdbx_description
1 polymer ?
#
loop_
_entity_poly.entity_id
_entity_poly.type
_entity_poly.pdbx_seq_one_letter_code
_entity_poly.pdbx_strand_id
1 'polypeptide(L)'
;MEIPKLTKLGFCDLCETWHEITDGINCMPTHKALDSEDECRKSGCGLYSSERKYLVQTDEQARTLAEFIAGDNSECLFNQAGHNLKCSCDKERHLLAQALAVFLLRKERGEICVI
;
A
#
# COMPACT_ATOMS: atom_id res chain seq x y z
N MET A 1 12.62 -2.10 -14.39
CA MET A 1 12.28 -3.08 -13.33
C MET A 1 10.79 -3.01 -13.07
N GLU A 2 10.14 -4.15 -12.79
CA GLU A 2 8.71 -4.17 -12.45
C GLU A 2 8.51 -3.79 -10.98
N ILE A 3 7.44 -3.06 -10.67
CA ILE A 3 7.09 -2.70 -9.29
C ILE A 3 6.73 -3.98 -8.53
N PRO A 4 7.28 -4.21 -7.32
CA PRO A 4 6.91 -5.35 -6.50
C PRO A 4 5.40 -5.40 -6.25
N LYS A 5 4.80 -6.58 -6.39
CA LYS A 5 3.40 -6.79 -6.03
C LYS A 5 3.27 -6.81 -4.51
N LEU A 6 2.67 -5.76 -3.97
CA LEU A 6 2.39 -5.59 -2.55
C LEU A 6 0.89 -5.46 -2.34
N THR A 7 0.40 -6.02 -1.24
CA THR A 7 -0.96 -5.83 -0.79
C THR A 7 -1.23 -4.35 -0.62
N LYS A 8 -2.28 -3.85 -1.28
CA LYS A 8 -2.72 -2.47 -1.15
C LYS A 8 -3.70 -2.36 0.03
N LEU A 9 -3.64 -1.25 0.74
CA LEU A 9 -4.57 -0.94 1.82
C LEU A 9 -5.38 0.30 1.49
N GLY A 10 -6.62 0.31 1.96
CA GLY A 10 -7.46 1.50 2.05
C GLY A 10 -7.90 1.73 3.48
N PHE A 11 -8.26 2.97 3.79
CA PHE A 11 -8.77 3.35 5.09
C PHE A 11 -10.28 3.59 5.01
N CYS A 12 -11.02 3.01 5.95
CA CYS A 12 -12.44 3.27 6.10
C CYS A 12 -12.67 4.37 7.14
N ASP A 13 -13.05 5.57 6.70
CA ASP A 13 -13.35 6.68 7.62
C ASP A 13 -14.55 6.39 8.55
N LEU A 14 -15.44 5.47 8.17
CA LEU A 14 -16.60 5.11 9.01
C LEU A 14 -16.23 4.15 10.13
N CYS A 15 -15.31 3.22 9.87
CA CYS A 15 -14.90 2.22 10.84
C CYS A 15 -13.57 2.58 11.51
N GLU A 16 -12.91 3.63 11.04
CA GLU A 16 -11.56 4.05 11.43
C GLU A 16 -10.52 2.91 11.33
N THR A 17 -10.73 2.00 10.38
CA THR A 17 -9.92 0.79 10.19
C THR A 17 -9.33 0.68 8.78
N TRP A 18 -8.19 -0.01 8.70
CA TRP A 18 -7.50 -0.31 7.44
C TRP A 18 -7.93 -1.67 6.89
N HIS A 19 -8.16 -1.75 5.58
CA HIS A 19 -8.58 -2.97 4.89
C HIS A 19 -7.72 -3.23 3.66
N GLU A 20 -7.50 -4.52 3.36
CA GLU A 20 -6.84 -4.95 2.13
C GLU A 20 -7.73 -4.66 0.92
N ILE A 21 -7.11 -4.19 -0.15
CA ILE A 21 -7.73 -3.90 -1.43
C ILE A 21 -7.33 -5.01 -2.40
N THR A 22 -8.33 -5.62 -3.05
CA THR A 22 -8.13 -6.63 -4.07
C THR A 22 -7.33 -6.07 -5.25
N ASP A 23 -6.36 -6.86 -5.74
CA ASP A 23 -5.56 -6.53 -6.90
C ASP A 23 -6.41 -6.16 -8.13
N GLY A 24 -6.03 -5.08 -8.81
CA GLY A 24 -6.75 -4.57 -9.98
C GLY A 24 -7.94 -3.66 -9.67
N ILE A 25 -8.33 -3.53 -8.40
CA ILE A 25 -9.44 -2.68 -7.97
C ILE A 25 -8.88 -1.47 -7.20
N ASN A 26 -9.30 -0.25 -7.57
CA ASN A 26 -8.91 1.00 -6.90
C ASN A 26 -9.98 1.46 -5.89
N CYS A 27 -10.67 0.51 -5.27
CA CYS A 27 -11.62 0.76 -4.21
C CYS A 27 -11.55 -0.35 -3.17
N MET A 28 -11.83 -0.03 -1.91
CA MET A 28 -11.89 -1.07 -0.89
C MET A 28 -13.14 -1.94 -1.09
N PRO A 29 -13.08 -3.22 -0.69
CA PRO A 29 -14.27 -4.05 -0.64
C PRO A 29 -15.28 -3.53 0.40
N THR A 30 -16.55 -3.90 0.24
CA THR A 30 -17.52 -3.88 1.34
C THR A 30 -17.00 -4.76 2.48
N HIS A 31 -17.08 -4.26 3.71
CA HIS A 31 -16.71 -5.00 4.92
C HIS A 31 -17.75 -4.76 6.00
N LYS A 32 -17.80 -5.64 7.00
CA LYS A 32 -18.68 -5.50 8.16
C LYS A 32 -18.23 -4.33 9.03
N ALA A 33 -19.12 -3.40 9.37
CA ALA A 33 -18.78 -2.28 10.22
C ALA A 33 -18.39 -2.75 11.63
N LEU A 34 -17.46 -2.05 12.28
CA LEU A 34 -17.07 -2.35 13.66
C LEU A 34 -18.32 -2.29 14.56
N ASP A 35 -18.53 -3.33 15.37
CA ASP A 35 -19.65 -3.44 16.31
C ASP A 35 -21.07 -3.37 15.69
N SER A 36 -21.23 -3.65 14.40
CA SER A 36 -22.53 -3.72 13.74
C SER A 36 -22.68 -4.99 12.88
N GLU A 37 -23.91 -5.48 12.74
CA GLU A 37 -24.24 -6.51 11.74
C GLU A 37 -24.32 -5.96 10.32
N ASP A 38 -24.30 -4.64 10.16
CA ASP A 38 -24.38 -3.97 8.88
C ASP A 38 -23.03 -3.91 8.16
N GLU A 39 -23.09 -4.02 6.83
CA GLU A 39 -21.95 -3.73 5.96
C GLU A 39 -21.71 -2.23 5.85
N CYS A 40 -20.45 -1.82 5.91
CA CYS A 40 -20.02 -0.47 5.65
C CYS A 40 -20.14 -0.15 4.13
N ARG A 41 -21.32 0.29 3.70
CA ARG A 41 -21.62 0.59 2.29
C ARG A 41 -20.78 1.71 1.67
N LYS A 42 -20.12 2.55 2.49
CA LYS A 42 -19.24 3.64 2.01
C LYS A 42 -17.76 3.23 1.92
N SER A 43 -17.40 2.00 2.29
CA SER A 43 -16.00 1.53 2.23
C SER A 43 -15.44 1.58 0.80
N GLY A 44 -16.29 1.43 -0.23
CA GLY A 44 -15.88 1.46 -1.64
C GLY A 44 -15.32 2.77 -2.19
N CYS A 45 -15.24 3.86 -1.43
CA CYS A 45 -14.85 5.18 -1.97
C CYS A 45 -13.60 5.82 -1.33
N GLY A 46 -12.93 5.14 -0.40
CA GLY A 46 -11.82 5.72 0.38
C GLY A 46 -10.43 5.18 0.00
N LEU A 47 -9.75 5.79 -0.97
CA LEU A 47 -8.31 5.56 -1.21
C LEU A 47 -7.42 6.63 -0.54
N TYR A 48 -7.99 7.52 0.27
CA TYR A 48 -7.41 8.84 0.53
C TYR A 48 -6.73 9.01 1.89
N SER A 49 -6.17 7.95 2.46
CA SER A 49 -5.15 8.12 3.51
C SER A 49 -3.77 7.93 2.87
N SER A 50 -3.08 9.05 2.68
CA SER A 50 -1.77 9.16 2.04
C SER A 50 -0.61 8.52 2.83
N GLU A 51 -0.89 7.80 3.91
CA GLU A 51 0.14 7.37 4.85
C GLU A 51 0.45 5.88 4.83
N ARG A 52 -0.45 5.01 4.32
CA ARG A 52 -0.25 3.55 4.34
C ARG A 52 -0.93 2.84 3.17
N LYS A 53 -0.63 3.22 1.94
CA LYS A 53 -1.19 2.57 0.74
C LYS A 53 -0.74 1.12 0.56
N TYR A 54 0.46 0.76 1.02
CA TYR A 54 1.05 -0.56 0.82
C TYR A 54 1.33 -1.25 2.14
N LEU A 55 1.16 -2.57 2.15
CA LEU A 55 1.51 -3.45 3.25
C LEU A 55 2.62 -4.42 2.80
N VAL A 56 3.68 -4.45 3.59
CA VAL A 56 4.74 -5.47 3.51
C VAL A 56 4.51 -6.42 4.68
N GLN A 57 4.37 -7.72 4.38
CA GLN A 57 4.03 -8.76 5.35
C GLN A 57 5.18 -9.72 5.61
N THR A 58 6.06 -9.92 4.61
CA THR A 58 7.14 -10.91 4.67
C THR A 58 8.52 -10.29 4.44
N ASP A 59 9.55 -10.99 4.94
CA ASP A 59 10.95 -10.61 4.69
C ASP A 59 11.31 -10.65 3.20
N GLU A 60 10.72 -11.56 2.43
CA GLU A 60 10.92 -11.62 0.98
C GLU A 60 10.35 -10.40 0.27
N GLN A 61 9.14 -9.96 0.63
CA GLN A 61 8.55 -8.73 0.11
C GLN A 61 9.40 -7.51 0.50
N ALA A 62 9.86 -7.44 1.75
CA ALA A 62 10.73 -6.37 2.22
C ALA A 62 12.05 -6.32 1.45
N ARG A 63 12.70 -7.47 1.22
CA ARG A 63 13.93 -7.58 0.43
C ARG A 63 13.72 -7.11 -1.00
N THR A 64 12.69 -7.62 -1.66
CA THR A 64 12.36 -7.28 -3.06
C THR A 64 12.08 -5.78 -3.21
N LEU A 65 11.38 -5.20 -2.24
CA LEU A 65 11.11 -3.77 -2.18
C LEU A 65 12.37 -2.94 -1.96
N ALA A 66 13.28 -3.39 -1.08
CA ALA A 66 14.56 -2.72 -0.85
C ALA A 66 15.44 -2.74 -2.11
N GLU A 67 15.52 -3.87 -2.81
CA GLU A 67 16.24 -4.01 -4.07
C GLU A 67 15.67 -3.09 -5.15
N PHE A 68 14.34 -3.02 -5.26
CA PHE A 68 13.65 -2.11 -6.17
C PHE A 68 13.98 -0.64 -5.88
N ILE A 69 13.92 -0.21 -4.61
CA ILE A 69 14.24 1.17 -4.21
C ILE A 69 15.72 1.49 -4.47
N ALA A 70 16.63 0.57 -4.14
CA ALA A 70 18.07 0.78 -4.34
C ALA A 70 18.46 0.86 -5.83
N GLY A 71 17.75 0.12 -6.68
CA GLY A 71 17.96 0.11 -8.13
C GLY A 71 17.11 1.14 -8.89
N ASP A 72 16.29 1.95 -8.23
CA ASP A 72 15.38 2.88 -8.89
C ASP A 72 16.16 3.94 -9.69
N ASN A 73 15.97 3.93 -11.00
CA ASN A 73 16.61 4.82 -11.95
C ASN A 73 15.76 6.08 -12.24
N SER A 74 14.73 6.34 -11.42
CA SER A 74 13.80 7.46 -11.56
C SER A 74 12.94 7.45 -12.84
N GLU A 75 12.91 6.35 -13.60
CA GLU A 75 12.03 6.23 -14.78
C GLU A 75 10.54 6.10 -14.40
N CYS A 76 9.64 6.25 -15.39
CA CYS A 76 8.21 6.12 -15.14
C CYS A 76 7.85 4.70 -14.68
N LEU A 77 7.27 4.58 -13.49
CA LEU A 77 6.92 3.30 -12.87
C LEU A 77 5.85 2.50 -13.65
N PHE A 78 5.01 3.18 -14.43
CA PHE A 78 3.89 2.56 -15.14
C PHE A 78 4.16 2.35 -16.63
N ASN A 79 5.40 2.62 -17.08
CA ASN A 79 5.84 2.46 -18.47
C ASN A 79 4.87 3.08 -19.51
N GLN A 80 4.26 4.23 -19.17
CA GLN A 80 3.37 4.95 -20.07
C GLN A 80 4.16 6.05 -20.78
N ALA A 81 4.29 5.92 -22.10
CA ALA A 81 4.94 6.93 -22.93
C ALA A 81 4.23 8.29 -22.78
N GLY A 82 5.00 9.36 -22.52
CA GLY A 82 4.49 10.74 -22.51
C GLY A 82 3.94 11.25 -21.17
N HIS A 83 4.38 10.70 -20.03
CA HIS A 83 4.08 11.31 -18.74
C HIS A 83 4.76 12.69 -18.62
N ASN A 84 3.92 13.72 -18.49
CA ASN A 84 4.26 15.13 -18.29
C ASN A 84 4.55 15.42 -16.80
N LEU A 85 4.78 16.69 -16.44
CA LEU A 85 5.04 17.22 -15.07
C LEU A 85 4.03 16.76 -13.96
N LYS A 86 3.03 15.92 -14.29
CA LYS A 86 2.04 15.34 -13.39
C LYS A 86 2.25 13.84 -13.08
N CYS A 87 3.37 13.20 -13.46
CA CYS A 87 3.69 11.82 -13.06
C CYS A 87 3.66 11.72 -11.52
N SER A 88 2.71 10.98 -10.95
CA SER A 88 2.61 10.74 -9.50
C SER A 88 3.60 9.69 -9.00
N CYS A 89 4.65 9.46 -9.78
CA CYS A 89 5.64 8.40 -9.64
C CYS A 89 6.49 8.60 -8.37
N ASP A 90 6.77 9.85 -8.02
CA ASP A 90 7.48 10.20 -6.79
C ASP A 90 6.61 9.99 -5.53
N LYS A 91 5.30 10.24 -5.63
CA LYS A 91 4.36 9.92 -4.55
C LYS A 91 4.30 8.40 -4.34
N GLU A 92 4.27 7.63 -5.43
CA GLU A 92 4.25 6.17 -5.34
C GLU A 92 5.54 5.62 -4.73
N ARG A 93 6.70 6.13 -5.15
CA ARG A 93 8.01 5.83 -4.54
C ARG A 93 8.02 6.12 -3.05
N HIS A 94 7.51 7.28 -2.65
CA HIS A 94 7.42 7.65 -1.25
C HIS A 94 6.57 6.66 -0.45
N LEU A 95 5.40 6.27 -0.97
CA LEU A 95 4.51 5.30 -0.32
C LEU A 95 5.14 3.91 -0.21
N LEU A 96 5.89 3.48 -1.23
CA LEU A 96 6.66 2.23 -1.22
C LEU A 96 7.76 2.27 -0.16
N ALA A 97 8.55 3.35 -0.10
CA ALA A 97 9.59 3.52 0.92
C ALA A 97 9.00 3.57 2.34
N GLN A 98 7.86 4.25 2.51
CA GLN A 98 7.16 4.31 3.80
C GLN A 98 6.69 2.93 4.25
N ALA A 99 6.16 2.10 3.34
CA ALA A 99 5.73 0.74 3.68
C ALA A 99 6.90 -0.14 4.15
N LEU A 100 8.07 -0.03 3.49
CA LEU A 100 9.29 -0.71 3.94
C LEU A 100 9.70 -0.25 5.34
N ALA A 101 9.74 1.07 5.59
CA ALA A 101 10.12 1.62 6.89
C ALA A 101 9.18 1.17 8.02
N VAL A 102 7.87 1.16 7.77
CA VAL A 102 6.87 0.69 8.75
C VAL A 102 7.08 -0.80 9.06
N PHE A 103 7.35 -1.63 8.07
CA PHE A 103 7.63 -3.06 8.29
C PHE A 103 8.86 -3.27 9.18
N LEU A 104 9.97 -2.58 8.87
CA LEU A 104 11.20 -2.69 9.65
C LEU A 104 11.01 -2.24 11.11
N LEU A 105 10.33 -1.11 11.33
CA LEU A 105 10.03 -0.61 12.68
C LEU A 105 9.17 -1.59 13.48
N ARG A 106 8.16 -2.19 12.86
CA ARG A 106 7.31 -3.21 13.51
C ARG A 106 8.10 -4.47 13.84
N LYS A 107 9.00 -4.89 12.96
CA LYS A 107 9.89 -6.03 13.17
C LYS A 107 10.85 -5.78 14.35
N GLU A 108 11.46 -4.60 14.44
CA GLU A 108 12.32 -4.21 15.56
C GLU A 108 11.58 -4.21 16.91
N ARG A 109 10.29 -3.88 16.90
CA ARG A 109 9.41 -3.91 18.09
C ARG A 109 8.86 -5.29 18.43
N GLY A 110 9.13 -6.32 17.61
CA GLY A 110 8.56 -7.65 17.77
C GLY A 110 7.06 -7.74 17.50
N GLU A 111 6.48 -6.75 16.81
CA GLU A 111 5.05 -6.71 16.46
C GLU A 111 4.71 -7.59 15.25
N ILE A 112 5.73 -8.06 14.52
CA ILE A 112 5.60 -8.99 13.39
C ILE A 112 6.48 -10.21 13.69
N CYS A 113 5.84 -11.36 13.90
CA CYS A 113 6.52 -12.66 13.81
C CYS A 113 6.58 -13.06 12.34
N VAL A 114 7.77 -13.02 11.76
CA VAL A 114 8.02 -13.60 10.43
C VAL A 114 8.06 -15.11 10.62
N ILE A 115 7.08 -15.82 10.04
CA ILE A 115 7.02 -17.30 10.01
C ILE A 115 7.73 -17.78 8.75
#